data_AF-A0A522F2C9-F1
#
_entry.id   AF-A0A522F2C9-F1
#
_cell.length_a   1.000
_cell.length_b   1.000
_cell.length_c   1.000
_cell.angle_alpha   90.00
_cell.angle_beta   90.00
_cell.angle_gamma   90.00
#
_symmetry.space_group_name_H-M   'P 1'
#
loop_
_entity.id
_entity.type
_entity.pdbx_description
1 polymer ?
#
loop_
_entity_poly.entity_id
_entity_poly.type
_entity_poly.pdbx_seq_one_letter_code
_entity_poly.pdbx_strand_id
1 'polypeptide(L)'
;MERIYRPETSFVSLDFFQAGWAFQSMWNPNKYMNVWMAKTSDYTSRGTMPYVPNDYPLAGLIATDYYKDNPPNYVEGILFLTPGGSYAGTSLTHETGHFLGLIHPYEDACGGTDYCNDTYQYDKKSGTNFDANGYTTDCNGTKFIEKNFMGWTLSTITEFVFSQNQVSRLEHSLKYAYHRPGSSTISARMLNNNSFEKIPPFMSYE
;
A
#
# COMPACT_ATOMS: atom_id res chain seq x y z
N MET A 1 6.53 10.57 -20.57
CA MET A 1 6.03 10.65 -19.20
C MET A 1 6.79 11.78 -18.52
N GLU A 2 6.20 12.97 -18.44
CA GLU A 2 6.86 14.11 -17.81
C GLU A 2 6.83 13.93 -16.29
N ARG A 3 8.01 14.00 -15.66
CA ARG A 3 8.18 13.78 -14.23
C ARG A 3 8.03 15.12 -13.52
N ILE A 4 7.18 15.19 -12.51
CA ILE A 4 7.14 16.36 -11.61
C ILE A 4 8.43 16.32 -10.78
N TYR A 5 9.38 17.20 -11.10
CA TYR A 5 10.67 17.29 -10.41
C TYR A 5 10.58 18.23 -9.19
N ARG A 6 11.27 17.87 -8.11
CA ARG A 6 11.33 18.63 -6.87
C ARG A 6 12.80 18.90 -6.48
N PRO A 7 13.11 20.10 -5.96
CA PRO A 7 14.46 20.43 -5.51
C PRO A 7 14.86 19.67 -4.23
N GLU A 8 13.88 19.27 -3.41
CA GLU A 8 14.13 18.45 -2.23
C GLU A 8 14.69 17.08 -2.63
N THR A 9 15.77 16.70 -1.96
CA THR A 9 16.51 15.49 -2.30
C THR A 9 16.16 14.29 -1.43
N SER A 10 15.33 14.46 -0.38
CA SER A 10 14.82 13.38 0.48
C SER A 10 13.60 13.81 1.29
N PHE A 11 12.72 12.86 1.64
CA PHE A 11 11.50 13.10 2.44
C PHE A 11 11.39 12.11 3.61
N VAL A 12 10.78 12.52 4.74
CA VAL A 12 10.26 11.56 5.71
C VAL A 12 9.00 10.92 5.10
N SER A 13 8.88 9.60 5.12
CA SER A 13 7.82 8.91 4.36
C SER A 13 6.42 9.30 4.83
N LEU A 14 6.22 9.52 6.13
CA LEU A 14 4.94 9.93 6.69
C LEU A 14 4.56 11.37 6.31
N ASP A 15 5.52 12.30 6.43
CA ASP A 15 5.30 13.72 6.13
C ASP A 15 4.96 13.96 4.66
N PHE A 16 5.47 13.11 3.77
CA PHE A 16 5.14 13.14 2.34
C PHE A 16 3.62 13.07 2.11
N PHE A 17 2.90 12.18 2.80
CA PHE A 17 1.46 12.00 2.61
C PHE A 17 0.62 13.13 3.22
N GLN A 18 1.22 13.99 4.03
CA GLN A 18 0.61 15.19 4.59
C GLN A 18 0.95 16.44 3.77
N ALA A 19 1.89 16.34 2.83
CA ALA A 19 2.37 17.49 2.08
C ALA A 19 1.34 17.95 1.04
N GLY A 20 0.89 19.21 1.14
CA GLY A 20 -0.08 19.78 0.21
C GLY A 20 0.37 19.74 -1.26
N TRP A 21 1.68 19.82 -1.51
CA TRP A 21 2.21 19.70 -2.87
C TRP A 21 2.14 18.27 -3.42
N ALA A 22 2.31 17.25 -2.58
CA ALA A 22 2.18 15.85 -2.98
C ALA A 22 0.72 15.58 -3.34
N PHE A 23 -0.21 16.09 -2.53
CA PHE A 23 -1.65 16.05 -2.80
C PHE A 23 -1.99 16.72 -4.13
N GLN A 24 -1.47 17.93 -4.35
CA GLN A 24 -1.67 18.64 -5.61
C GLN A 24 -1.04 17.93 -6.80
N SER A 25 0.01 17.13 -6.63
CA SER A 25 0.69 16.43 -7.73
C SER A 25 -0.06 15.18 -8.21
N MET A 26 -0.94 14.63 -7.36
CA MET A 26 -1.69 13.41 -7.58
C MET A 26 -2.63 13.49 -8.79
N TRP A 27 -2.68 12.43 -9.59
CA TRP A 27 -3.71 12.22 -10.61
C TRP A 27 -4.98 11.66 -9.96
N ASN A 28 -6.13 11.80 -10.63
CA ASN A 28 -7.41 11.33 -10.09
C ASN A 28 -7.31 9.87 -9.57
N PRO A 29 -7.42 9.63 -8.25
CA PRO A 29 -7.14 8.33 -7.66
C PRO A 29 -8.26 7.30 -7.92
N ASN A 30 -9.41 7.75 -8.43
CA ASN A 30 -10.44 6.85 -8.96
C ASN A 30 -10.05 6.27 -10.33
N LYS A 31 -9.09 6.87 -11.04
CA LYS A 31 -8.63 6.44 -12.37
C LYS A 31 -7.21 5.86 -12.36
N TYR A 32 -6.35 6.32 -11.45
CA TYR A 32 -4.93 5.97 -11.43
C TYR A 32 -4.44 5.58 -10.04
N MET A 33 -3.50 4.63 -9.99
CA MET A 33 -2.69 4.41 -8.81
C MET A 33 -1.49 5.36 -8.88
N ASN A 34 -1.43 6.30 -7.95
CA ASN A 34 -0.34 7.27 -7.91
C ASN A 34 0.87 6.66 -7.22
N VAL A 35 2.03 6.72 -7.88
CA VAL A 35 3.30 6.23 -7.35
C VAL A 35 4.35 7.32 -7.49
N TRP A 36 4.92 7.74 -6.36
CA TRP A 36 6.01 8.71 -6.32
C TRP A 36 7.32 7.99 -6.06
N MET A 37 8.36 8.41 -6.76
CA MET A 37 9.70 7.84 -6.65
C MET A 37 10.59 8.89 -5.99
N ALA A 38 11.07 8.65 -4.78
CA ALA A 38 11.94 9.61 -4.08
C ALA A 38 12.90 8.93 -3.11
N LYS A 39 13.98 9.61 -2.73
CA LYS A 39 14.75 9.20 -1.55
C LYS A 39 13.93 9.48 -0.30
N THR A 40 13.98 8.58 0.66
CA THR A 40 13.37 8.78 1.98
C THR A 40 14.43 8.77 3.06
N SER A 41 14.32 9.67 4.04
CA SER A 41 15.30 9.81 5.13
C SER A 41 15.15 8.71 6.19
N ASP A 42 13.98 8.07 6.24
CA ASP A 42 13.68 6.90 7.06
C ASP A 42 13.89 5.58 6.31
N TYR A 43 14.47 5.62 5.10
CA TYR A 43 14.79 4.47 4.27
C TYR A 43 13.62 3.50 4.06
N THR A 44 12.41 4.05 3.97
CA THR A 44 11.17 3.29 3.92
C THR A 44 10.33 3.70 2.71
N SER A 45 9.71 2.72 2.05
CA SER A 45 8.58 2.93 1.14
C SER A 45 7.28 2.89 1.94
N ARG A 46 6.21 3.52 1.45
CA ARG A 46 4.95 3.56 2.18
C ARG A 46 3.75 3.62 1.23
N GLY A 47 2.80 2.72 1.43
CA GLY A 47 1.46 2.74 0.85
C GLY A 47 0.41 3.30 1.81
N THR A 48 -0.69 3.80 1.26
CA THR A 48 -1.83 4.34 2.03
C THR A 48 -2.92 3.30 2.19
N MET A 49 -3.54 3.19 3.37
CA MET A 49 -4.65 2.25 3.57
C MET A 49 -5.96 2.80 2.98
N PRO A 50 -6.80 1.97 2.35
CA PRO A 50 -8.08 2.41 1.80
C PRO A 50 -9.16 2.57 2.88
N TYR A 51 -10.15 3.40 2.56
CA TYR A 51 -11.45 3.42 3.23
C TYR A 51 -12.46 2.62 2.41
N VAL A 52 -13.37 1.94 3.10
CA VAL A 52 -14.42 1.12 2.49
C VAL A 52 -15.81 1.64 2.84
N PRO A 53 -16.84 1.42 2.00
CA PRO A 53 -18.22 1.80 2.30
C PRO A 53 -18.77 1.03 3.50
N ASN A 54 -19.73 1.63 4.21
CA ASN A 54 -20.40 0.96 5.33
C ASN A 54 -21.18 -0.29 4.92
N ASP A 55 -21.70 -0.32 3.69
CA ASP A 55 -22.44 -1.46 3.14
C ASP A 55 -21.54 -2.66 2.77
N TYR A 56 -20.24 -2.43 2.58
CA TYR A 56 -19.26 -3.47 2.24
C TYR A 56 -18.02 -3.35 3.13
N PRO A 57 -18.17 -3.48 4.46
CA PRO A 57 -17.06 -3.32 5.37
C PRO A 57 -16.03 -4.43 5.16
N LEU A 58 -14.76 -4.14 5.47
CA LEU A 58 -13.69 -5.11 5.47
C LEU A 58 -12.93 -4.99 6.80
N ALA A 59 -12.84 -6.07 7.55
CA ALA A 59 -12.22 -6.06 8.87
C ALA A 59 -10.76 -5.57 8.79
N GLY A 60 -10.36 -4.74 9.75
CA GLY A 60 -9.06 -4.06 9.76
C GLY A 60 -8.99 -2.76 8.98
N LEU A 61 -10.03 -2.42 8.20
CA LEU A 61 -10.14 -1.14 7.50
C LEU A 61 -11.20 -0.24 8.14
N ILE A 62 -11.07 1.06 7.92
CA ILE A 62 -12.07 2.04 8.37
C ILE A 62 -13.23 2.05 7.37
N ALA A 63 -14.42 1.69 7.84
CA ALA A 63 -15.66 1.83 7.09
C ALA A 63 -16.26 3.24 7.27
N THR A 64 -16.52 3.93 6.17
CA THR A 64 -17.14 5.26 6.15
C THR A 64 -17.68 5.59 4.77
N ASP A 65 -18.90 6.16 4.71
CA ASP A 65 -19.46 6.64 3.44
C ASP A 65 -19.07 8.09 3.13
N TYR A 66 -18.24 8.74 3.96
CA TYR A 66 -17.79 10.11 3.72
C TYR A 66 -17.17 10.26 2.32
N TYR A 67 -16.29 9.33 1.93
CA TYR A 67 -15.58 9.37 0.63
C TYR A 67 -16.43 8.91 -0.56
N LYS A 68 -17.73 8.63 -0.35
CA LYS A 68 -18.69 8.40 -1.43
C LYS A 68 -18.88 9.64 -2.30
N ASP A 69 -19.03 10.78 -1.65
CA ASP A 69 -19.38 12.05 -2.29
C ASP A 69 -18.29 13.13 -2.08
N ASN A 70 -17.25 12.82 -1.30
CA ASN A 70 -16.17 13.74 -0.99
C ASN A 70 -14.86 13.31 -1.66
N PRO A 71 -14.07 14.27 -2.18
CA PRO A 71 -12.73 13.97 -2.68
C PRO A 71 -11.80 13.51 -1.54
N PRO A 72 -10.63 12.92 -1.88
CA PRO A 72 -9.65 12.62 -0.86
C PRO A 72 -9.18 13.92 -0.20
N ASN A 73 -8.93 13.86 1.10
CA ASN A 73 -8.41 14.98 1.91
C ASN A 73 -6.94 14.76 2.34
N TYR A 74 -6.32 13.69 1.85
CA TYR A 74 -4.90 13.37 2.00
C TYR A 74 -4.39 12.72 0.71
N VAL A 75 -3.08 12.52 0.60
CA VAL A 75 -2.45 11.90 -0.57
C VAL A 75 -2.85 10.42 -0.68
N GLU A 76 -3.39 10.01 -1.83
CA GLU A 76 -3.75 8.61 -2.12
C GLU A 76 -2.74 7.97 -3.07
N GLY A 77 -2.00 6.97 -2.59
CA GLY A 77 -1.02 6.25 -3.41
C GLY A 77 0.12 5.63 -2.63
N ILE A 78 1.26 5.51 -3.31
CA ILE A 78 2.48 4.85 -2.83
C ILE A 78 3.67 5.80 -2.99
N LEU A 79 4.45 5.96 -1.92
CA LEU A 79 5.78 6.54 -1.96
C LEU A 79 6.79 5.40 -2.02
N PHE A 80 7.56 5.35 -3.09
CA PHE A 80 8.54 4.32 -3.33
C PHE A 80 9.97 4.86 -3.16
N LEU A 81 10.72 4.23 -2.26
CA LEU A 81 12.11 4.59 -1.99
C LEU A 81 12.99 4.36 -3.21
N THR A 82 13.78 5.37 -3.57
CA THR A 82 14.80 5.28 -4.62
C THR A 82 16.16 5.80 -4.15
N PRO A 83 17.28 5.12 -4.47
CA PRO A 83 17.35 3.80 -5.09
C PRO A 83 16.84 2.72 -4.11
N GLY A 84 15.91 1.85 -4.56
CA GLY A 84 15.27 0.83 -3.73
C GLY A 84 16.13 -0.43 -3.46
N GLY A 85 17.38 -0.44 -3.93
CA GLY A 85 18.30 -1.58 -3.80
C GLY A 85 17.76 -2.87 -4.42
N SER A 86 18.26 -4.01 -3.94
CA SER A 86 17.88 -5.35 -4.41
C SER A 86 16.43 -5.75 -4.10
N TYR A 87 15.72 -4.98 -3.26
CA TYR A 87 14.35 -5.25 -2.83
C TYR A 87 13.30 -4.39 -3.55
N ALA A 88 13.72 -3.63 -4.56
CA ALA A 88 12.85 -2.66 -5.21
C ALA A 88 11.51 -3.25 -5.70
N GLY A 89 11.54 -4.42 -6.34
CA GLY A 89 10.32 -5.07 -6.86
C GLY A 89 9.39 -5.61 -5.76
N THR A 90 9.95 -6.18 -4.70
CA THR A 90 9.18 -6.73 -3.58
C THR A 90 8.59 -5.60 -2.73
N SER A 91 9.35 -4.53 -2.50
CA SER A 91 8.86 -3.35 -1.78
C SER A 91 7.68 -2.67 -2.48
N LEU A 92 7.69 -2.53 -3.81
CA LEU A 92 6.53 -1.93 -4.50
C LEU A 92 5.30 -2.84 -4.40
N THR A 93 5.49 -4.15 -4.49
CA THR A 93 4.40 -5.14 -4.35
C THR A 93 3.82 -5.13 -2.93
N HIS A 94 4.69 -5.03 -1.92
CA HIS A 94 4.32 -4.86 -0.52
C HIS A 94 3.48 -3.60 -0.29
N GLU A 95 3.94 -2.44 -0.77
CA GLU A 95 3.17 -1.19 -0.62
C GLU A 95 1.86 -1.21 -1.42
N THR A 96 1.81 -1.95 -2.53
CA THR A 96 0.56 -2.20 -3.26
C THR A 96 -0.43 -3.03 -2.44
N GLY A 97 0.08 -3.97 -1.64
CA GLY A 97 -0.72 -4.71 -0.65
C GLY A 97 -1.39 -3.77 0.36
N HIS A 98 -0.62 -2.84 0.97
CA HIS A 98 -1.18 -1.81 1.84
C HIS A 98 -2.17 -0.89 1.11
N PHE A 99 -1.80 -0.44 -0.09
CA PHE A 99 -2.68 0.37 -0.95
C PHE A 99 -4.06 -0.27 -1.11
N LEU A 100 -4.12 -1.59 -1.20
CA LEU A 100 -5.34 -2.38 -1.35
C LEU A 100 -5.84 -3.03 -0.05
N GLY A 101 -5.34 -2.61 1.12
CA GLY A 101 -5.95 -2.95 2.41
C GLY A 101 -5.43 -4.22 3.09
N LEU A 102 -4.25 -4.69 2.73
CA LEU A 102 -3.54 -5.71 3.48
C LEU A 102 -2.79 -5.11 4.67
N ILE A 103 -2.75 -5.87 5.76
CA ILE A 103 -2.06 -5.55 7.01
C ILE A 103 -0.89 -6.53 7.16
N HIS A 104 0.13 -6.15 7.91
CA HIS A 104 1.23 -7.07 8.19
C HIS A 104 0.76 -8.25 9.04
N PRO A 105 1.16 -9.50 8.73
CA PRO A 105 0.87 -10.69 9.54
C PRO A 105 1.59 -10.69 10.90
N TYR A 106 2.38 -9.66 11.18
CA TYR A 106 3.07 -9.47 12.45
C TYR A 106 2.60 -8.23 13.20
N GLU A 107 1.58 -7.52 12.68
CA GLU A 107 0.98 -6.36 13.35
C GLU A 107 0.43 -6.80 14.71
N ASP A 108 0.71 -6.01 15.75
CA ASP A 108 0.35 -6.30 17.15
C ASP A 108 0.79 -7.70 17.67
N ALA A 109 1.84 -8.28 17.06
CA ALA A 109 2.44 -9.55 17.44
C ALA A 109 1.38 -10.65 17.67
N CYS A 110 1.51 -11.48 18.71
CA CYS A 110 0.56 -12.56 18.96
C CYS A 110 -0.81 -12.13 19.52
N GLY A 111 -1.02 -10.83 19.75
CA GLY A 111 -2.33 -10.27 20.08
C GLY A 111 -3.09 -9.72 18.88
N GLY A 112 -2.42 -9.60 17.73
CA GLY A 112 -2.95 -8.99 16.52
C GLY A 112 -3.55 -9.96 15.52
N THR A 113 -3.93 -9.40 14.37
CA THR A 113 -4.40 -10.14 13.20
C THR A 113 -4.27 -9.28 11.94
N ASP A 114 -3.87 -9.90 10.83
CA ASP A 114 -3.99 -9.32 9.48
C ASP A 114 -5.32 -9.65 8.80
N TYR A 115 -6.23 -10.30 9.54
CA TYR A 115 -7.54 -10.79 9.10
C TYR A 115 -7.47 -11.83 7.97
N CYS A 116 -6.36 -12.55 7.85
CA CYS A 116 -6.18 -13.66 6.91
C CYS A 116 -5.87 -14.95 7.69
N ASN A 117 -6.82 -15.90 7.72
CA ASN A 117 -6.61 -17.15 8.48
C ASN A 117 -5.59 -18.13 7.85
N ASP A 118 -5.09 -17.82 6.66
CA ASP A 118 -4.13 -18.61 5.89
C ASP A 118 -2.74 -17.94 5.82
N THR A 119 -2.51 -16.93 6.64
CA THR A 119 -1.19 -16.39 6.96
C THR A 119 -0.79 -16.84 8.37
N TYR A 120 0.51 -16.96 8.61
CA TYR A 120 1.02 -17.23 9.94
C TYR A 120 1.12 -15.91 10.70
N GLN A 121 0.45 -15.79 11.85
CA GLN A 121 0.65 -14.65 12.76
C GLN A 121 1.92 -14.86 13.57
N TYR A 122 2.79 -13.86 13.66
CA TYR A 122 4.05 -13.96 14.45
C TYR A 122 4.49 -12.62 15.04
N ASP A 123 5.41 -12.69 15.99
CA ASP A 123 6.03 -11.50 16.57
C ASP A 123 7.29 -11.11 15.77
N LYS A 124 7.32 -9.88 15.25
CA LYS A 124 8.50 -9.33 14.60
C LYS A 124 9.51 -8.83 15.64
N LYS A 125 10.45 -9.69 16.02
CA LYS A 125 11.60 -9.35 16.88
C LYS A 125 12.84 -8.99 16.07
N SER A 126 13.42 -7.83 16.36
CA SER A 126 14.69 -7.42 15.73
C SER A 126 15.79 -8.45 16.00
N GLY A 127 16.44 -8.94 14.93
CA GLY A 127 17.63 -9.79 14.99
C GLY A 127 17.45 -11.26 15.36
N THR A 128 16.23 -11.76 15.61
CA THR A 128 16.01 -13.16 16.08
C THR A 128 14.86 -13.92 15.42
N ASN A 129 14.14 -13.30 14.47
CA ASN A 129 12.99 -13.96 13.84
C ASN A 129 13.35 -15.20 13.02
N PHE A 130 14.60 -15.34 12.62
CA PHE A 130 15.03 -16.41 11.72
C PHE A 130 16.15 -17.23 12.33
N ASP A 131 16.00 -18.55 12.32
CA ASP A 131 17.09 -19.46 12.62
C ASP A 131 18.10 -19.54 11.45
N ALA A 132 19.21 -20.26 11.66
CA ALA A 132 20.27 -20.40 10.66
C ALA A 132 19.81 -21.02 9.33
N ASN A 133 18.65 -21.68 9.32
CA ASN A 133 18.05 -22.29 8.14
C ASN A 133 16.95 -21.40 7.52
N GLY A 134 16.74 -20.19 8.04
CA GLY A 134 15.76 -19.24 7.56
C GLY A 134 14.32 -19.50 8.02
N TYR A 135 14.12 -20.36 9.02
CA TYR A 135 12.79 -20.58 9.60
C TYR A 135 12.48 -19.54 10.66
N THR A 136 11.25 -19.04 10.63
CA THR A 136 10.62 -18.33 11.74
C THR A 136 9.59 -19.23 12.42
N THR A 137 9.00 -18.75 13.52
CA THR A 137 8.01 -19.50 14.31
C THR A 137 6.78 -18.63 14.53
N ASP A 138 5.61 -19.16 14.20
CA ASP A 138 4.34 -18.48 14.42
C ASP A 138 3.97 -18.42 15.91
N CYS A 139 2.91 -17.70 16.24
CA CYS A 139 2.41 -17.55 17.61
C CYS A 139 1.89 -18.86 18.23
N ASN A 140 1.70 -19.92 17.42
CA ASN A 140 1.29 -21.24 17.86
C ASN A 140 2.47 -22.23 17.97
N GLY A 141 3.70 -21.79 17.69
CA GLY A 141 4.89 -22.64 17.74
C GLY A 141 5.20 -23.38 16.43
N THR A 142 4.46 -23.13 15.36
CA THR A 142 4.68 -23.70 14.02
C THR A 142 5.89 -23.05 13.37
N LYS A 143 6.89 -23.84 12.99
CA LYS A 143 8.02 -23.37 12.19
C LYS A 143 7.64 -23.25 10.72
N PHE A 144 7.96 -22.11 10.10
CA PHE A 144 7.72 -21.88 8.68
C PHE A 144 8.79 -20.97 8.06
N ILE A 145 8.88 -20.94 6.73
CA ILE A 145 9.69 -19.97 5.99
C ILE A 145 8.76 -18.85 5.56
N GLU A 146 9.04 -17.62 5.99
CA GLU A 146 8.26 -16.46 5.62
C GLU A 146 8.53 -16.07 4.15
N LYS A 147 7.51 -16.23 3.32
CA LYS A 147 7.50 -15.91 1.88
C LYS A 147 6.37 -14.95 1.51
N ASN A 148 5.64 -14.42 2.49
CA ASN A 148 4.53 -13.53 2.24
C ASN A 148 5.03 -12.15 1.79
N PHE A 149 4.42 -11.56 0.77
CA PHE A 149 4.76 -10.19 0.37
C PHE A 149 4.56 -9.16 1.49
N MET A 150 3.62 -9.38 2.41
CA MET A 150 3.36 -8.52 3.58
C MET A 150 4.21 -8.91 4.79
N GLY A 151 4.96 -10.01 4.73
CA GLY A 151 5.78 -10.50 5.81
C GLY A 151 7.09 -9.73 5.99
N TRP A 152 7.72 -9.93 7.14
CA TRP A 152 9.09 -9.50 7.40
C TRP A 152 10.03 -10.62 6.97
N THR A 153 10.62 -10.53 5.77
CA THR A 153 11.34 -11.66 5.15
C THR A 153 12.86 -11.50 5.20
N LEU A 154 13.60 -12.60 5.02
CA LEU A 154 15.05 -12.55 4.83
C LEU A 154 15.45 -12.06 3.44
N SER A 155 16.65 -11.49 3.36
CA SER A 155 17.30 -11.04 2.12
C SER A 155 17.48 -12.12 1.07
N THR A 156 17.53 -13.39 1.50
CA THR A 156 17.78 -14.58 0.67
C THR A 156 16.53 -15.16 0.04
N ILE A 157 15.34 -14.71 0.44
CA ILE A 157 14.07 -15.17 -0.15
C ILE A 157 13.91 -14.52 -1.53
N THR A 158 13.67 -15.35 -2.55
CA THR A 158 13.48 -14.92 -3.95
C THR A 158 12.08 -15.20 -4.48
N GLU A 159 11.28 -15.97 -3.74
CA GLU A 159 9.93 -16.37 -4.10
C GLU A 159 8.96 -15.78 -3.07
N PHE A 160 8.02 -14.98 -3.55
CA PHE A 160 7.05 -14.29 -2.71
C PHE A 160 5.63 -14.57 -3.19
N VAL A 161 4.70 -14.67 -2.25
CA VAL A 161 3.29 -14.97 -2.55
C VAL A 161 2.36 -14.13 -1.68
N PHE A 162 1.17 -13.84 -2.21
CA PHE A 162 0.02 -13.51 -1.38
C PHE A 162 -0.73 -14.81 -1.05
N SER A 163 -1.31 -14.89 0.15
CA SER A 163 -2.22 -15.98 0.50
C SER A 163 -3.56 -15.83 -0.24
N GLN A 164 -4.40 -16.86 -0.20
CA GLN A 164 -5.70 -16.82 -0.87
C GLN A 164 -6.64 -15.81 -0.19
N ASN A 165 -6.64 -15.72 1.14
CA ASN A 165 -7.44 -14.69 1.82
C ASN A 165 -6.92 -13.28 1.52
N GLN A 166 -5.59 -13.09 1.43
CA GLN A 166 -5.03 -11.81 1.01
C GLN A 166 -5.52 -11.44 -0.39
N VAL A 167 -5.50 -12.37 -1.36
CA VAL A 167 -6.06 -12.13 -2.70
C VAL A 167 -7.54 -11.71 -2.62
N SER A 168 -8.37 -12.41 -1.86
CA SER A 168 -9.78 -12.05 -1.69
C SER A 168 -9.98 -10.65 -1.08
N ARG A 169 -9.11 -10.24 -0.15
CA ARG A 169 -9.13 -8.87 0.41
C ARG A 169 -8.72 -7.82 -0.61
N LEU A 170 -7.68 -8.09 -1.41
CA LEU A 170 -7.27 -7.21 -2.51
C LEU A 170 -8.41 -7.01 -3.51
N GLU A 171 -9.10 -8.10 -3.89
CA GLU A 171 -10.27 -8.07 -4.78
C GLU A 171 -11.43 -7.27 -4.19
N HIS A 172 -11.70 -7.41 -2.88
CA HIS A 172 -12.71 -6.63 -2.19
C HIS A 172 -12.41 -5.13 -2.26
N SER A 173 -11.19 -4.72 -1.94
CA SER A 173 -10.77 -3.33 -2.02
C SER A 173 -10.84 -2.78 -3.45
N LEU A 174 -10.38 -3.54 -4.45
CA LEU A 174 -10.54 -3.15 -5.86
C LEU A 174 -12.00 -2.98 -6.28
N LYS A 175 -12.91 -3.74 -5.66
CA LYS A 175 -14.34 -3.70 -5.99
C LYS A 175 -15.13 -2.66 -5.20
N TYR A 176 -14.68 -2.24 -4.02
CA TYR A 176 -15.52 -1.42 -3.13
C TYR A 176 -14.83 -0.20 -2.54
N ALA A 177 -13.51 -0.20 -2.39
CA ALA A 177 -12.81 0.90 -1.73
C ALA A 177 -12.91 2.21 -2.52
N TYR A 178 -13.02 3.32 -1.79
CA TYR A 178 -12.98 4.65 -2.37
C TYR A 178 -11.56 5.02 -2.82
N HIS A 179 -11.44 5.85 -3.85
CA HIS A 179 -10.15 6.35 -4.34
C HIS A 179 -9.14 5.24 -4.70
N ARG A 180 -9.66 4.14 -5.22
CA ARG A 180 -8.90 3.05 -5.82
C ARG A 180 -9.31 2.89 -7.29
N PRO A 181 -8.35 2.73 -8.22
CA PRO A 181 -8.65 2.46 -9.62
C PRO A 181 -9.14 1.01 -9.75
N GLY A 182 -10.45 0.80 -9.69
CA GLY A 182 -11.06 -0.52 -9.71
C GLY A 182 -12.43 -0.52 -10.40
N SER A 183 -12.97 -1.72 -10.67
CA SER A 183 -14.21 -1.94 -11.45
C SER A 183 -15.50 -1.53 -10.70
N SER A 184 -15.40 -0.79 -9.61
CA SER A 184 -16.56 -0.49 -8.78
C SER A 184 -17.50 0.50 -9.50
N THR A 185 -18.77 0.11 -9.58
CA THR A 185 -19.88 1.00 -9.97
C THR A 185 -20.08 2.14 -8.95
N ILE A 186 -19.42 2.06 -7.79
CA ILE A 186 -19.43 3.07 -6.72
C ILE A 186 -18.37 4.16 -6.97
N SER A 187 -17.13 3.81 -7.35
CA SER A 187 -16.09 4.78 -7.78
C SER A 187 -16.48 5.47 -9.09
N ALA A 188 -17.30 4.83 -9.92
CA ALA A 188 -17.83 5.41 -11.15
C ALA A 188 -18.84 6.57 -10.92
N ARG A 189 -19.39 6.77 -9.71
CA ARG A 189 -20.28 7.92 -9.43
C ARG A 189 -19.52 9.25 -9.27
N MET A 190 -18.21 9.21 -9.09
CA MET A 190 -17.35 10.40 -9.00
C MET A 190 -16.99 11.01 -10.37
N LEU A 191 -17.53 10.49 -11.47
CA LEU A 191 -17.19 10.90 -12.85
C LEU A 191 -17.63 12.33 -13.24
N ASN A 192 -18.30 13.09 -12.37
CA ASN A 192 -18.78 14.44 -12.70
C ASN A 192 -18.03 15.60 -12.00
N ASN A 193 -16.96 15.35 -11.25
CA ASN A 193 -16.12 16.42 -10.71
C ASN A 193 -14.81 16.56 -11.50
N ASN A 194 -14.81 17.46 -12.49
CA ASN A 194 -13.68 17.81 -13.35
C ASN A 194 -12.49 18.45 -12.60
N SER A 195 -12.52 18.58 -11.27
CA SER A 195 -11.46 19.21 -10.48
C SER A 195 -10.17 18.38 -10.39
N PHE A 196 -10.19 17.10 -10.76
CA PHE A 196 -9.01 16.21 -10.76
C PHE A 196 -8.63 15.70 -12.16
N GLU A 197 -9.27 16.19 -13.22
CA GLU A 197 -8.80 15.95 -14.58
C GLU A 197 -7.61 16.84 -14.87
N LYS A 198 -6.45 16.47 -14.34
CA LYS A 198 -5.20 16.94 -14.92
C LYS A 198 -5.07 16.33 -16.30
N ILE A 199 -5.35 17.14 -17.32
CA ILE A 199 -4.92 16.85 -18.69
C ILE A 199 -3.39 16.68 -18.62
N PRO A 200 -2.82 15.54 -19.09
CA PRO A 200 -1.38 15.40 -19.12
C PRO A 200 -0.80 16.56 -19.94
N PRO A 201 0.24 17.26 -19.45
CA PRO A 201 0.87 18.31 -20.24
C PRO A 201 1.32 17.73 -21.58
N PHE A 202 0.79 18.30 -22.67
CA PHE A 202 1.27 18.05 -24.02
C PHE A 202 2.67 18.67 -24.12
N MET A 203 3.68 17.89 -24.47
CA MET A 203 4.96 18.45 -24.89
C MET A 203 4.75 19.18 -26.22
N SER A 204 4.79 20.52 -26.20
CA SER A 204 5.27 21.26 -27.35
C SER A 204 6.79 21.13 -27.35
N TYR A 205 7.32 20.31 -28.25
CA TYR A 205 8.74 20.32 -28.55
C TYR A 205 9.05 21.63 -29.29
N GLU A 206 9.88 22.48 -28.69
CA GLU A 206 10.77 23.39 -29.43
C GLU A 206 12.22 22.91 -29.26
#